data_AF-A0A258G6K7-F1
#
_entry.id   AF-A0A258G6K7-F1
#
_cell.length_a   1.000
_cell.length_b   1.000
_cell.length_c   1.000
_cell.angle_alpha   90.00
_cell.angle_beta   90.00
_cell.angle_gamma   90.00
#
_symmetry.space_group_name_H-M   'P 1'
#
loop_
_entity.id
_entity.type
_entity.pdbx_description
1 polymer ?
#
loop_
_entity_poly.entity_id
_entity_poly.type
_entity_poly.pdbx_seq_one_letter_code
_entity_poly.pdbx_strand_id
1 'polypeptide(L)'
;MDAIEAVAKRLAQVAGRSDPQRKHDLAIARRELAMRMITIMTIGEDYPPIRQDPVLYGELRQRLSVLRAAIADHQTQWSAVAIDSDDAAYIASSNAVQAAGRDFMTWVRGVVERQAVASV
;
A
#
# COMPACT_ATOMS: atom_id res chain seq x y z
N MET A 1 10.08 -4.79 6.98
CA MET A 1 9.53 -4.13 5.76
C MET A 1 9.21 -5.14 4.66
N ASP A 2 9.95 -6.25 4.55
CA ASP A 2 9.76 -7.34 3.58
C ASP A 2 8.33 -7.85 3.44
N ALA A 3 7.58 -7.82 4.53
CA ALA A 3 6.19 -8.24 4.58
C ALA A 3 5.28 -7.53 3.54
N ILE A 4 5.29 -6.20 3.45
CA ILE A 4 4.37 -5.48 2.54
C ILE A 4 4.80 -5.64 1.09
N GLU A 5 6.11 -5.56 0.86
CA GLU A 5 6.68 -5.75 -0.46
C GLU A 5 6.43 -7.17 -0.99
N ALA A 6 6.51 -8.18 -0.13
CA ALA A 6 6.16 -9.55 -0.48
C ALA A 6 4.68 -9.69 -0.88
N VAL A 7 3.76 -9.02 -0.18
CA VAL A 7 2.33 -9.04 -0.54
C VAL A 7 2.06 -8.28 -1.82
N ALA A 8 2.69 -7.12 -2.02
CA ALA A 8 2.60 -6.37 -3.27
C ALA A 8 3.15 -7.17 -4.47
N LYS A 9 4.28 -7.86 -4.29
CA LYS A 9 4.87 -8.75 -5.30
C LYS A 9 3.96 -9.93 -5.59
N ARG A 10 3.40 -10.57 -4.57
CA ARG A 10 2.41 -11.64 -4.72
C ARG A 10 1.18 -11.17 -5.48
N LEU A 11 0.70 -9.96 -5.20
CA LEU A 11 -0.46 -9.37 -5.88
C LEU A 11 -0.17 -9.15 -7.37
N ALA A 12 1.02 -8.64 -7.72
CA ALA A 12 1.47 -8.50 -9.11
C ALA A 12 1.61 -9.86 -9.82
N GLN A 13 2.17 -10.87 -9.14
CA GLN A 13 2.26 -12.24 -9.67
C GLN A 13 0.89 -12.84 -9.95
N VAL A 14 -0.05 -12.67 -9.01
CA VAL A 14 -1.42 -13.17 -9.19
C VAL A 14 -2.13 -12.42 -10.32
N ALA A 15 -1.92 -11.12 -10.45
CA ALA A 15 -2.52 -10.33 -11.52
C ALA A 15 -2.13 -10.82 -12.92
N GLY A 16 -0.88 -11.30 -13.10
CA GLY A 16 -0.38 -11.82 -14.37
C GLY A 16 -0.77 -13.27 -14.70
N ARG A 17 -1.56 -13.94 -13.86
CA ARG A 17 -2.07 -15.29 -14.13
C ARG A 17 -3.27 -15.25 -15.08
N SER A 18 -3.65 -16.40 -15.62
CA SER A 18 -4.86 -16.58 -16.45
C SER A 18 -5.75 -17.75 -16.00
N ASP A 19 -5.39 -18.44 -14.91
CA ASP A 19 -6.13 -19.60 -14.42
C ASP A 19 -7.40 -19.22 -13.63
N PRO A 20 -8.37 -20.16 -13.46
CA PRO A 20 -9.64 -19.90 -12.77
C PRO A 20 -9.49 -19.44 -11.31
N GLN A 21 -8.40 -19.81 -10.63
CA GLN A 21 -8.15 -19.48 -9.23
C GLN A 21 -7.68 -18.04 -9.04
N ARG A 22 -7.23 -17.38 -10.12
CA ARG A 22 -6.70 -16.02 -10.12
C ARG A 22 -7.58 -15.00 -9.41
N LYS A 23 -8.89 -14.94 -9.73
CA LYS A 23 -9.79 -13.91 -9.18
C LYS A 23 -9.89 -14.01 -7.66
N HIS A 24 -9.96 -15.24 -7.14
CA HIS A 24 -9.99 -15.52 -5.72
C HIS A 24 -8.67 -15.12 -5.04
N ASP A 25 -7.53 -15.55 -5.58
CA ASP A 25 -6.22 -15.26 -5.00
C ASP A 25 -5.90 -13.76 -5.01
N LEU A 26 -6.40 -13.04 -6.01
CA LEU A 26 -6.27 -11.60 -6.12
C LEU A 26 -7.08 -10.88 -5.03
N ALA A 27 -8.31 -11.34 -4.76
CA ALA A 27 -9.12 -10.82 -3.67
C ALA A 27 -8.45 -11.02 -2.30
N ILE A 28 -7.84 -12.19 -2.07
CA ILE A 28 -7.08 -12.47 -0.83
C ILE A 28 -5.87 -11.55 -0.71
N ALA A 29 -5.03 -11.45 -1.75
CA ALA A 29 -3.84 -10.62 -1.73
C ALA A 29 -4.17 -9.14 -1.50
N ARG A 30 -5.26 -8.64 -2.09
CA ARG A 30 -5.76 -7.28 -1.87
C ARG A 30 -6.16 -7.03 -0.42
N ARG A 31 -6.90 -7.95 0.19
CA ARG A 31 -7.29 -7.86 1.61
C ARG A 31 -6.07 -7.88 2.51
N GLU A 32 -5.12 -8.76 2.23
CA GLU A 32 -3.86 -8.83 2.98
C GLU A 32 -3.06 -7.52 2.88
N LEU A 33 -2.96 -6.94 1.68
CA LEU A 33 -2.29 -5.65 1.49
C LEU A 33 -2.97 -4.55 2.29
N ALA A 34 -4.30 -4.44 2.19
CA ALA A 34 -5.07 -3.43 2.92
C ALA A 34 -4.88 -3.55 4.44
N MET A 35 -4.93 -4.77 4.99
CA MET A 35 -4.70 -5.00 6.43
C MET A 35 -3.29 -4.58 6.84
N ARG A 36 -2.26 -4.95 6.07
CA ARG A 36 -0.88 -4.56 6.40
C ARG A 36 -0.66 -3.05 6.29
N MET A 37 -1.30 -2.39 5.32
CA MET A 37 -1.26 -0.94 5.24
C MET A 37 -1.85 -0.33 6.52
N ILE A 38 -3.06 -0.74 6.93
CA ILE A 38 -3.70 -0.27 8.17
C ILE A 38 -2.79 -0.47 9.39
N THR A 39 -2.13 -1.64 9.50
CA THR A 39 -1.18 -1.90 10.59
C THR A 39 -0.04 -0.88 10.62
N ILE A 40 0.56 -0.55 9.47
CA ILE A 40 1.60 0.48 9.43
C ILE A 40 1.04 1.85 9.80
N MET A 41 -0.20 2.17 9.42
CA MET A 41 -0.83 3.44 9.81
C MET A 41 -0.90 3.53 11.33
N THR A 42 -1.43 2.50 11.99
CA THR A 42 -1.54 2.45 13.45
C THR A 42 -0.18 2.56 14.13
N ILE A 43 0.82 1.80 13.65
CA ILE A 43 2.17 1.86 14.21
C ILE A 43 2.79 3.25 14.01
N GLY A 44 2.60 3.88 12.85
CA GLY A 44 3.14 5.20 12.54
C GLY A 44 2.50 6.32 13.36
N GLU A 45 1.20 6.24 13.63
CA GLU A 45 0.48 7.20 14.50
C GLU A 45 0.94 7.13 15.96
N ASP A 46 1.38 5.96 16.42
CA ASP A 46 1.88 5.75 17.79
C ASP A 46 3.41 5.82 17.93
N TYR A 47 4.15 5.91 16.83
CA TYR A 47 5.61 5.97 16.86
C TYR A 47 6.08 7.35 17.38
N PRO A 48 6.72 7.43 18.58
CA PRO A 48 6.98 8.70 19.23
C PRO A 48 7.77 9.71 18.39
N PRO A 49 8.83 9.33 17.65
CA PRO A 49 9.58 10.27 16.81
C PRO A 49 8.75 10.90 15.69
N ILE A 50 7.70 10.23 15.20
CA ILE A 50 6.77 10.81 14.23
C ILE A 50 5.67 11.60 14.95
N ARG A 51 5.09 11.04 16.01
CA ARG A 51 3.97 11.65 16.75
C ARG A 51 4.35 12.97 17.43
N GLN A 52 5.58 13.07 17.91
CA GLN A 52 6.07 14.25 18.64
C GLN A 52 6.61 15.36 17.72
N ASP A 53 6.78 15.07 16.43
CA ASP A 53 7.17 16.04 15.42
C ASP A 53 5.94 16.42 14.57
N PRO A 54 5.37 17.63 14.76
CA PRO A 54 4.16 18.05 14.03
C PRO A 54 4.33 18.06 12.51
N VAL A 55 5.55 18.29 12.02
CA VAL A 55 5.84 18.30 10.58
C VAL A 55 5.80 16.88 10.04
N LEU A 56 6.52 15.95 10.67
CA LEU A 56 6.51 14.54 10.27
C LEU A 56 5.12 13.91 10.42
N TYR A 57 4.37 14.28 11.46
CA TYR A 57 3.00 13.83 11.65
C TYR A 57 2.06 14.37 10.56
N GLY A 58 2.21 15.64 10.17
CA GLY A 58 1.48 16.23 9.04
C GLY A 58 1.76 15.51 7.72
N GLU A 59 3.04 15.25 7.43
CA GLU A 59 3.46 14.50 6.25
C GLU A 59 2.92 13.05 6.25
N LEU A 60 2.96 12.38 7.40
CA LEU A 60 2.38 11.05 7.59
C LEU A 60 0.91 11.08 7.16
N ARG A 61 0.10 11.98 7.74
CA ARG A 61 -1.34 12.06 7.45
C ARG A 61 -1.62 12.35 5.99
N GLN A 62 -0.88 13.27 5.37
CA GLN A 62 -1.05 13.61 3.97
C GLN A 62 -0.78 12.41 3.05
N ARG A 63 0.37 11.75 3.22
CA ARG A 63 0.75 10.59 2.41
C ARG A 63 -0.19 9.41 2.61
N LEU A 64 -0.63 9.20 3.85
CA LEU A 64 -1.63 8.20 4.18
C LEU A 64 -2.99 8.47 3.53
N SER A 65 -3.39 9.74 3.44
CA SER A 65 -4.61 10.13 2.73
C SER A 65 -4.54 9.81 1.24
N VAL A 66 -3.41 10.11 0.58
CA VAL A 66 -3.17 9.79 -0.84
C VAL A 66 -3.24 8.29 -1.09
N LEU A 67 -2.57 7.50 -0.26
CA LEU A 67 -2.61 6.04 -0.37
C LEU A 67 -4.03 5.47 -0.16
N ARG A 68 -4.74 5.93 0.88
CA ARG A 68 -6.13 5.51 1.15
C ARG A 68 -7.04 5.83 -0.02
N ALA A 69 -6.91 7.03 -0.60
CA ALA A 69 -7.69 7.43 -1.76
C ALA A 69 -7.42 6.53 -2.97
N ALA A 70 -6.15 6.24 -3.28
CA ALA A 70 -5.78 5.35 -4.38
C ALA A 70 -6.35 3.92 -4.19
N ILE A 71 -6.26 3.38 -2.96
CA ILE A 71 -6.83 2.05 -2.64
C ILE A 71 -8.35 2.07 -2.78
N ALA A 72 -9.02 3.08 -2.22
CA ALA A 72 -10.46 3.20 -2.27
C ALA A 72 -10.96 3.31 -3.72
N ASP A 73 -10.33 4.16 -4.53
CA ASP A 73 -10.68 4.33 -5.94
C ASP A 73 -10.49 3.04 -6.75
N HIS A 74 -9.40 2.30 -6.51
CA HIS A 74 -9.21 0.99 -7.12
C HIS A 74 -10.28 -0.02 -6.69
N GLN A 75 -10.67 -0.02 -5.42
CA GLN A 75 -11.66 -0.96 -4.88
C GLN A 75 -13.09 -0.65 -5.33
N THR A 76 -13.46 0.62 -5.49
CA THR A 76 -14.78 1.04 -5.98
C THR A 76 -14.96 0.69 -7.46
N GLN A 77 -13.91 0.89 -8.27
CA GLN A 77 -13.95 0.61 -9.71
C GLN A 77 -13.85 -0.90 -10.02
N TRP A 78 -13.05 -1.66 -9.26
CA TRP A 78 -12.67 -3.03 -9.60
C TRP A 78 -13.05 -4.04 -8.51
N SER A 79 -14.35 -4.12 -8.21
CA SER A 79 -14.89 -5.16 -7.33
C SER A 79 -14.47 -6.56 -7.82
N ALA A 80 -14.33 -7.53 -6.90
CA ALA A 80 -13.87 -8.90 -7.24
C ALA A 80 -14.73 -9.60 -8.32
N VAL A 81 -15.96 -9.12 -8.53
CA VAL A 81 -16.93 -9.64 -9.52
C VAL A 81 -16.68 -9.07 -10.91
N ALA A 82 -16.11 -7.86 -11.03
CA ALA A 82 -15.91 -7.15 -12.30
C ALA A 82 -14.55 -7.43 -12.98
N ILE A 83 -13.73 -8.31 -12.41
CA ILE A 83 -12.37 -8.57 -12.90
C ILE A 83 -12.43 -9.59 -14.03
N ASP A 84 -12.67 -9.14 -15.26
CA ASP A 84 -12.20 -9.86 -16.44
C ASP A 84 -10.85 -9.28 -16.84
N SER A 85 -9.83 -10.15 -16.86
CA SER A 85 -8.43 -9.81 -17.16
C SER A 85 -8.29 -9.45 -18.62
N ASP A 86 -8.19 -8.16 -18.86
CA ASP A 86 -7.29 -7.50 -19.84
C ASP A 86 -7.63 -6.01 -19.97
N ASP A 87 -8.44 -5.46 -19.05
CA ASP A 87 -8.75 -4.05 -19.04
C ASP A 87 -7.52 -3.19 -18.70
N ALA A 88 -7.07 -2.39 -19.66
CA ALA A 88 -5.97 -1.45 -19.48
C ALA A 88 -6.23 -0.48 -18.31
N ALA A 89 -7.50 -0.14 -18.03
CA ALA A 89 -7.87 0.71 -16.91
C ALA A 89 -7.65 0.02 -15.56
N TYR A 90 -7.89 -1.30 -15.48
CA TYR A 90 -7.56 -2.09 -14.29
C TYR A 90 -6.05 -2.07 -14.01
N ILE A 91 -5.24 -2.28 -15.05
CA ILE A 91 -3.77 -2.30 -14.93
C ILE A 91 -3.29 -0.93 -14.47
N ALA A 92 -3.77 0.15 -15.08
CA ALA A 92 -3.44 1.51 -14.71
C ALA A 92 -3.81 1.82 -13.24
N SER A 93 -5.02 1.46 -12.82
CA SER A 93 -5.49 1.64 -11.46
C SER A 93 -4.66 0.83 -10.44
N SER A 94 -4.31 -0.42 -10.77
CA SER A 94 -3.42 -1.23 -9.92
C SER A 94 -2.02 -0.63 -9.81
N ASN A 95 -1.47 -0.11 -10.91
CA ASN A 95 -0.17 0.56 -10.93
C ASN A 95 -0.17 1.83 -10.07
N ALA A 96 -1.27 2.60 -10.08
CA ALA A 96 -1.41 3.79 -9.24
C ALA A 96 -1.37 3.45 -7.74
N VAL A 97 -2.08 2.39 -7.32
CA VAL A 97 -2.02 1.90 -5.93
C VAL A 97 -0.60 1.47 -5.55
N GLN A 98 0.08 0.73 -6.43
CA GLN A 98 1.44 0.28 -6.16
C GLN A 98 2.43 1.44 -6.08
N ALA A 99 2.29 2.46 -6.95
CA ALA A 99 3.12 3.66 -6.92
C ALA A 99 2.94 4.42 -5.59
N ALA A 100 1.69 4.69 -5.18
CA ALA A 100 1.40 5.33 -3.90
C ALA A 100 1.96 4.53 -2.71
N GLY A 101 1.87 3.20 -2.77
CA GLY A 101 2.44 2.31 -1.75
C GLY A 101 3.97 2.40 -1.66
N ARG A 102 4.67 2.38 -2.80
CA ARG A 102 6.14 2.50 -2.85
C ARG A 102 6.62 3.87 -2.38
N ASP A 103 5.94 4.94 -2.77
CA ASP A 103 6.27 6.30 -2.35
C ASP A 103 6.11 6.47 -0.84
N PHE A 104 5.02 5.92 -0.28
CA PHE A 104 4.81 5.91 1.16
C PHE A 104 5.90 5.13 1.90
N MET A 105 6.24 3.92 1.45
CA MET A 105 7.27 3.10 2.10
C MET A 105 8.67 3.70 2.01
N THR A 106 9.00 4.33 0.87
CA THR A 106 10.26 5.08 0.70
C THR A 106 10.36 6.21 1.72
N TRP A 107 9.27 6.96 1.90
CA TRP A 107 9.23 8.01 2.90
C TRP A 107 9.38 7.47 4.34
N VAL A 108 8.63 6.42 4.71
CA VAL A 108 8.73 5.81 6.06
C VAL A 108 10.18 5.38 6.34
N ARG A 109 10.83 4.73 5.38
CA ARG A 109 12.23 4.32 5.50
C ARG A 109 13.15 5.51 5.74
N GLY A 110 13.03 6.55 4.93
CA GLY A 110 13.83 7.76 5.10
C GLY A 110 13.62 8.45 6.45
N VAL A 111 12.39 8.43 7.00
CA VAL A 111 12.12 8.95 8.35
C VAL A 111 12.86 8.12 9.40
N VAL A 112 12.72 6.80 9.36
CA VAL A 112 13.36 5.90 10.34
C VAL A 112 14.89 6.02 10.28
N GLU A 113 15.47 6.06 9.09
CA GLU A 113 16.92 6.21 8.90
C GLU A 113 17.44 7.54 9.46
N ARG A 114 16.74 8.66 9.23
CA ARG A 114 17.11 9.96 9.80
C ARG A 114 17.09 9.97 11.33
N GLN A 115 16.10 9.32 11.93
CA GLN A 115 15.98 9.22 13.39
C GLN A 115 17.04 8.29 14.00
N ALA A 116 17.41 7.21 13.31
CA ALA A 116 18.49 6.32 13.72
C ALA A 116 19.86 7.02 13.73
N VAL A 117 20.13 7.89 12.75
CA VAL A 117 21.38 8.67 12.68
C VAL A 117 21.42 9.80 13.72
N ALA A 118 20.28 10.42 14.03
CA ALA A 118 20.19 11.47 15.05
C ALA A 118 20.33 10.96 16.51
N SER A 119 20.30 9.64 16.71
CA SER A 119 20.40 8.99 18.03
C SER A 119 21.83 8.52 18.37
N VAL A 120 22.82 8.83 17.53
CA VAL A 120 24.26 8.55 17.70
C VAL A 120 25.00 9.84 18.02
#